data_AF-S8EBY2-F1
#
_entry.id   AF-S8EBY2-F1
#
_cell.length_a   1.000
_cell.length_b   1.000
_cell.length_c   1.000
_cell.angle_alpha   90.00
_cell.angle_beta   90.00
_cell.angle_gamma   90.00
#
_symmetry.space_group_name_H-M   'P 1'
#
loop_
_entity.id
_entity.type
_entity.pdbx_description
1 polymer ?
#
loop_
_entity_poly.entity_id
_entity_poly.type
_entity_poly.pdbx_seq_one_letter_code
_entity_poly.pdbx_strand_id
1 'polypeptide(L)'
;MGTTDLGKTFGIIDMYKDGADATGVYHIEKAFSKLESDAAPVFRILDAAEKRGRSSVELRRSELNTLRKFLFILHYRRSGHAHQFIEGRFDAATAAMVEAYRLKHGLADARAVWLRNLALLLEDEHWEVANDERLLWTTRMDYELCAYTKQLGLYRAPPPLRVCSH
;
A
#
# COMPACT_ATOMS: atom_id res chain seq x y z
N MET A 1 -9.27 -16.81 -21.46
CA MET A 1 -9.07 -15.60 -20.63
C MET A 1 -8.71 -16.07 -19.24
N GLY A 2 -7.42 -16.01 -18.88
CA GLY A 2 -6.99 -16.38 -17.53
C GLY A 2 -7.42 -15.29 -16.57
N THR A 3 -8.35 -15.58 -15.68
CA THR A 3 -8.56 -14.79 -14.46
C THR A 3 -7.31 -14.96 -13.62
N THR A 4 -6.35 -14.04 -13.76
CA THR A 4 -5.25 -13.97 -12.81
C THR A 4 -5.89 -13.75 -11.45
N ASP A 5 -5.82 -14.78 -10.62
CA ASP A 5 -6.28 -14.75 -9.24
C ASP A 5 -5.51 -13.62 -8.54
N LEU A 6 -6.21 -12.51 -8.26
CA LEU A 6 -5.61 -11.31 -7.68
C LEU A 6 -5.00 -11.66 -6.32
N GLY A 7 -5.56 -12.64 -5.60
CA GLY A 7 -5.00 -13.18 -4.36
C GLY A 7 -3.59 -13.75 -4.53
N LYS A 8 -3.26 -14.37 -5.67
CA LYS A 8 -1.90 -14.86 -5.99
C LYS A 8 -0.96 -13.77 -6.49
N THR A 9 -1.49 -12.70 -7.08
CA THR A 9 -0.67 -11.59 -7.60
C THR A 9 -0.21 -10.66 -6.46
N PHE A 10 -0.92 -10.67 -5.33
CA PHE A 10 -0.82 -9.65 -4.30
C PHE A 10 -0.65 -10.17 -2.86
N GLY A 11 -0.94 -11.44 -2.59
CA GLY A 11 -0.86 -12.02 -1.25
C GLY A 11 0.51 -12.62 -0.94
N ILE A 12 1.36 -11.90 -0.20
CA ILE A 12 2.44 -12.53 0.58
C ILE A 12 1.86 -12.86 1.96
N ILE A 13 1.11 -13.97 2.03
CA ILE A 13 0.27 -14.36 3.18
C ILE A 13 1.07 -14.48 4.48
N ASP A 14 2.34 -14.92 4.43
CA ASP A 14 3.16 -15.07 5.64
C ASP A 14 3.67 -13.74 6.20
N MET A 15 3.71 -12.67 5.39
CA MET A 15 4.20 -11.36 5.87
C MET A 15 3.22 -10.67 6.80
N TYR A 16 1.91 -10.88 6.64
CA TYR A 16 0.86 -10.17 7.38
C TYR A 16 0.36 -10.87 8.65
N LYS A 17 0.90 -12.05 8.98
CA LYS A 17 0.51 -12.76 10.21
C LYS A 17 0.94 -11.97 11.44
N ASP A 18 -0.02 -11.35 12.09
CA ASP A 18 0.20 -10.67 13.37
C ASP A 18 -0.29 -11.54 14.53
N GLY A 19 0.61 -12.40 15.04
CA GLY A 19 0.30 -13.28 16.16
C GLY A 19 0.10 -12.55 17.50
N ALA A 20 0.43 -11.26 17.56
CA ALA A 20 0.32 -10.45 18.77
C ALA A 20 -1.00 -9.65 18.82
N ASP A 21 -1.74 -9.57 17.71
CA ASP A 21 -2.96 -8.77 17.64
C ASP A 21 -4.20 -9.52 18.17
N ALA A 22 -4.95 -8.85 19.05
CA ALA A 22 -6.13 -9.40 19.71
C ALA A 22 -7.38 -9.47 18.81
N THR A 23 -7.42 -8.74 17.69
CA THR A 23 -8.53 -8.72 16.72
C THR A 23 -8.42 -9.84 15.68
N GLY A 24 -7.25 -10.46 15.59
CA GLY A 24 -7.00 -11.68 14.84
C GLY A 24 -5.78 -11.58 13.93
N VAL A 25 -5.13 -12.73 13.71
CA VAL A 25 -3.86 -12.86 12.97
C VAL A 25 -3.92 -12.33 11.53
N TYR A 26 -5.12 -12.21 10.95
CA TYR A 26 -5.36 -11.78 9.57
C TYR A 26 -6.14 -10.46 9.46
N HIS A 27 -6.14 -9.62 10.51
CA HIS A 27 -6.87 -8.35 10.49
C HIS A 27 -6.38 -7.41 9.36
N ILE A 28 -5.08 -7.38 9.11
CA ILE A 28 -4.45 -6.63 8.02
C ILE A 28 -4.97 -7.11 6.65
N GLU A 29 -4.97 -8.42 6.41
CA GLU A 29 -5.46 -9.01 5.15
C GLU A 29 -6.94 -8.70 4.90
N LYS A 30 -7.75 -8.72 5.96
CA LYS A 30 -9.17 -8.36 5.88
C LYS A 30 -9.36 -6.88 5.53
N ALA A 31 -8.59 -5.99 6.16
CA ALA A 31 -8.62 -4.57 5.86
C ALA A 31 -8.13 -4.27 4.43
N PHE A 32 -7.14 -5.01 3.96
CA PHE A 32 -6.70 -4.98 2.56
C PHE A 32 -7.78 -5.40 1.58
N SER A 33 -8.43 -6.53 1.83
CA SER A 33 -9.50 -7.05 0.99
C SER A 33 -10.64 -6.04 0.85
N LYS A 34 -10.94 -5.32 1.94
CA LYS A 34 -11.89 -4.21 1.93
C LYS A 34 -11.42 -3.06 1.04
N LEU A 35 -10.18 -2.58 1.22
CA LEU A 35 -9.62 -1.49 0.43
C LEU A 35 -9.56 -1.85 -1.08
N GLU A 36 -9.26 -3.10 -1.42
CA GLU A 36 -9.29 -3.59 -2.80
C GLU A 36 -10.71 -3.60 -3.38
N SER A 37 -11.69 -4.08 -2.61
CA SER A 37 -13.10 -4.02 -2.99
C SER A 37 -13.57 -2.58 -3.21
N ASP A 38 -13.14 -1.64 -2.36
CA ASP A 38 -13.48 -0.22 -2.48
C ASP A 38 -12.80 0.44 -3.70
N ALA A 39 -11.61 -0.02 -4.08
CA ALA A 39 -10.88 0.48 -5.25
C ALA A 39 -11.39 -0.12 -6.58
N ALA A 40 -11.99 -1.31 -6.57
CA ALA A 40 -12.43 -2.01 -7.79
C ALA A 40 -13.43 -1.22 -8.67
N PRO A 41 -14.43 -0.48 -8.13
CA PRO A 41 -15.25 0.43 -8.92
C PRO A 41 -14.44 1.50 -9.66
N VAL A 42 -13.41 2.07 -9.01
CA VAL A 42 -12.56 3.10 -9.60
C VAL A 42 -11.78 2.54 -10.78
N PHE A 43 -11.20 1.34 -10.64
CA PHE A 43 -10.52 0.66 -11.75
C PHE A 43 -11.45 0.38 -12.93
N ARG A 44 -12.72 0.03 -12.69
CA ARG A 44 -13.70 -0.15 -13.77
C ARG A 44 -13.97 1.15 -14.53
N ILE A 45 -14.01 2.29 -13.84
CA ILE A 45 -14.16 3.61 -14.47
C ILE A 45 -12.94 3.91 -15.34
N LEU A 46 -11.73 3.69 -14.81
CA LEU A 46 -10.47 3.93 -15.54
C LEU A 46 -10.35 3.03 -16.78
N ASP A 47 -10.63 1.73 -16.65
CA ASP A 47 -10.62 0.77 -17.76
C ASP A 47 -11.65 1.13 -18.85
N ALA A 48 -12.86 1.54 -18.45
CA ALA A 48 -13.89 1.98 -19.41
C ALA A 48 -13.49 3.27 -20.15
N ALA A 49 -12.83 4.21 -19.47
CA ALA A 49 -12.34 5.44 -20.08
C ALA A 49 -11.19 5.16 -21.06
N GLU A 50 -10.27 4.28 -20.68
CA GLU A 50 -9.14 3.87 -21.52
C GLU A 50 -9.61 3.17 -22.79
N LYS A 51 -10.53 2.20 -22.69
CA LYS A 51 -11.15 1.52 -23.83
C LYS A 51 -11.88 2.46 -24.79
N ARG A 52 -12.35 3.60 -24.29
CA ARG A 52 -13.03 4.65 -25.08
C ARG A 52 -12.06 5.71 -25.61
N GLY A 53 -10.76 5.58 -25.36
CA GLY A 53 -9.74 6.54 -25.81
C GLY A 53 -9.86 7.90 -25.13
N ARG A 54 -10.42 7.98 -23.92
CA ARG A 54 -10.55 9.25 -23.19
C ARG A 54 -9.21 9.64 -22.57
N SER A 55 -8.86 10.92 -22.70
CA SER A 55 -7.66 11.50 -22.08
C SER A 55 -7.86 11.88 -20.60
N SER A 56 -9.10 11.88 -20.10
CA SER A 56 -9.42 12.23 -18.72
C SER A 56 -10.64 11.45 -18.19
N VAL A 57 -10.73 11.40 -16.86
CA VAL A 57 -11.81 10.77 -16.09
C VAL A 57 -12.22 11.70 -14.96
N GLU A 58 -13.52 11.80 -14.72
CA GLU A 58 -14.06 12.46 -13.54
C GLU A 58 -14.24 11.43 -12.43
N LEU A 59 -13.66 11.69 -11.27
CA LEU A 59 -13.80 10.90 -10.06
C LEU A 59 -14.33 11.77 -8.93
N ARG A 60 -15.18 11.21 -8.08
CA ARG A 60 -15.53 11.82 -6.81
C ARG A 60 -14.29 11.92 -5.94
N ARG A 61 -14.28 12.89 -5.02
CA ARG A 61 -13.17 13.05 -4.07
C ARG A 61 -12.92 11.78 -3.26
N SER A 62 -13.98 11.08 -2.84
CA SER A 62 -13.87 9.80 -2.13
C SER A 62 -13.20 8.71 -2.99
N GLU A 63 -13.61 8.55 -4.26
CA GLU A 63 -13.02 7.59 -5.20
C GLU A 63 -11.53 7.88 -5.44
N LEU A 64 -11.17 9.15 -5.61
CA LEU A 64 -9.79 9.56 -5.78
C LEU A 64 -8.94 9.31 -4.52
N ASN A 65 -9.51 9.55 -3.33
CA ASN A 65 -8.85 9.27 -2.06
C ASN A 65 -8.63 7.77 -1.86
N THR A 66 -9.64 6.94 -2.15
CA THR A 66 -9.52 5.48 -2.12
C THR A 66 -8.42 5.00 -3.08
N LEU A 67 -8.38 5.53 -4.31
CA LEU A 67 -7.34 5.17 -5.27
C LEU A 67 -5.94 5.55 -4.77
N ARG A 68 -5.76 6.77 -4.23
CA ARG A 68 -4.46 7.21 -3.69
C ARG A 68 -3.99 6.34 -2.54
N LYS A 69 -4.88 6.05 -1.59
CA LYS A 69 -4.58 5.16 -0.46
C LYS A 69 -4.24 3.76 -0.97
N PHE A 70 -5.04 3.18 -1.87
CA PHE A 70 -4.76 1.88 -2.46
C PHE A 70 -3.39 1.81 -3.15
N LEU A 71 -3.06 2.78 -4.00
CA LEU A 71 -1.75 2.85 -4.68
C LEU A 71 -0.59 2.98 -3.70
N PHE A 72 -0.76 3.81 -2.67
CA PHE A 72 0.26 3.93 -1.63
C PHE A 72 0.48 2.63 -0.89
N ILE A 73 -0.57 1.96 -0.42
CA ILE A 73 -0.39 0.71 0.33
C ILE A 73 0.21 -0.37 -0.58
N LEU A 74 -0.14 -0.42 -1.87
CA LEU A 74 0.54 -1.29 -2.84
C LEU A 74 2.05 -1.01 -2.93
N HIS A 75 2.44 0.27 -2.92
CA HIS A 75 3.83 0.67 -2.96
C HIS A 75 4.54 0.34 -1.63
N TYR A 76 3.94 0.69 -0.51
CA TYR A 76 4.46 0.48 0.84
C TYR A 76 4.63 -1.00 1.19
N ARG A 77 3.74 -1.86 0.71
CA ARG A 77 3.81 -3.32 0.93
C ARG A 77 4.71 -4.05 -0.05
N ARG A 78 5.11 -3.42 -1.16
CA ARG A 78 5.99 -4.07 -2.14
C ARG A 78 7.32 -4.42 -1.48
N SER A 79 7.90 -5.50 -1.98
CA SER A 79 9.07 -6.17 -1.39
C SER A 79 10.15 -5.20 -0.94
N GLY A 80 10.53 -4.18 -1.73
CA GLY A 80 11.59 -3.23 -1.36
C GLY A 80 11.44 -2.60 0.03
N HIS A 81 10.30 -1.97 0.33
CA HIS A 81 10.07 -1.35 1.66
C HIS A 81 9.88 -2.38 2.75
N ALA A 82 9.09 -3.42 2.49
CA ALA A 82 8.84 -4.43 3.49
C ALA A 82 10.09 -5.26 3.83
N HIS A 83 11.02 -5.45 2.88
CA HIS A 83 12.31 -6.09 3.12
C HIS A 83 13.21 -5.23 4.00
N GLN A 84 13.15 -3.89 3.95
CA GLN A 84 13.92 -3.07 4.90
C GLN A 84 13.53 -3.36 6.35
N PHE A 85 12.23 -3.52 6.63
CA PHE A 85 11.74 -3.85 7.97
C PHE A 85 11.97 -5.32 8.35
N ILE A 86 11.91 -6.25 7.40
CA ILE A 86 12.18 -7.67 7.66
C ILE A 86 13.69 -7.93 7.84
N GLU A 87 14.53 -7.33 7.01
CA GLU A 87 15.99 -7.50 7.02
C GLU A 87 16.68 -6.56 8.01
N GLY A 88 15.96 -5.57 8.57
CA GLY A 88 16.52 -4.55 9.47
C GLY A 88 17.54 -3.62 8.79
N ARG A 89 17.49 -3.51 7.46
CA ARG A 89 18.46 -2.75 6.66
C ARG A 89 17.99 -1.31 6.48
N PHE A 90 18.39 -0.48 7.42
CA PHE A 90 18.14 0.96 7.43
C PHE A 90 19.47 1.73 7.44
N ASP A 91 19.46 2.97 6.95
CA ASP A 91 20.51 3.91 7.31
C ASP A 91 20.46 4.20 8.83
N ALA A 92 21.55 4.72 9.39
CA ALA A 92 21.68 4.90 10.84
C ALA A 92 20.59 5.79 11.46
N ALA A 93 20.12 6.83 10.74
CA ALA A 93 19.09 7.71 11.24
C ALA A 93 17.73 7.01 11.25
N THR A 94 17.39 6.32 10.16
CA THR A 94 16.14 5.54 10.08
C THR A 94 16.12 4.40 11.10
N ALA A 95 17.24 3.70 11.30
CA ALA A 95 17.36 2.65 12.31
C ALA A 95 17.04 3.18 13.72
N ALA A 96 17.59 4.34 14.09
CA ALA A 96 17.34 4.95 15.39
C ALA A 96 15.86 5.36 15.57
N MET A 97 15.21 5.87 14.53
CA MET A 97 13.78 6.21 14.55
C MET A 97 12.89 4.98 14.70
N VAL A 98 13.19 3.90 13.96
CA VAL A 98 12.45 2.64 14.05
C VAL A 98 12.59 2.03 15.44
N GLU A 99 13.79 2.04 16.02
CA GLU A 99 14.03 1.51 17.36
C GLU A 99 13.36 2.34 18.46
N ALA A 100 13.42 3.67 18.37
CA ALA A 100 12.72 4.56 19.29
C ALA A 100 11.20 4.31 19.24
N TYR A 101 10.63 4.15 18.04
CA TYR A 101 9.22 3.83 17.86
C TYR A 101 8.88 2.44 18.42
N ARG A 102 9.73 1.43 18.16
CA ARG A 102 9.57 0.07 18.67
C ARG A 102 9.50 0.06 20.20
N LEU A 103 10.45 0.72 20.87
CA LEU A 103 10.50 0.81 22.33
C LEU A 103 9.30 1.59 22.90
N LYS A 104 8.95 2.74 22.29
CA LYS A 104 7.80 3.56 22.70
C LYS A 104 6.49 2.77 22.72
N HIS A 105 6.31 1.86 21.77
CA HIS A 105 5.09 1.07 21.60
C HIS A 105 5.20 -0.37 22.11
N GLY A 106 6.31 -0.75 22.75
CA GLY A 106 6.51 -2.10 23.30
C GLY A 106 6.49 -3.21 22.24
N LEU A 107 6.95 -2.92 21.03
CA LEU A 107 6.88 -3.83 19.88
C LEU A 107 8.05 -4.81 19.87
N ALA A 108 7.82 -6.03 19.39
CA ALA A 108 8.82 -7.11 19.43
C ALA A 108 10.05 -6.80 18.55
N ASP A 109 9.83 -6.40 17.31
CA ASP A 109 10.87 -6.19 16.30
C ASP A 109 10.45 -5.13 15.25
N ALA A 110 11.32 -4.88 14.27
CA ALA A 110 11.04 -3.95 13.17
C ALA A 110 9.86 -4.42 12.29
N ARG A 111 9.62 -5.72 12.18
CA ARG A 111 8.45 -6.25 11.47
C ARG A 111 7.16 -5.87 12.18
N ALA A 112 7.10 -5.93 13.52
CA ALA A 112 5.96 -5.47 14.31
C ALA A 112 5.72 -3.96 14.17
N VAL A 113 6.80 -3.16 14.02
CA VAL A 113 6.68 -1.73 13.66
C VAL A 113 5.98 -1.56 12.31
N TRP A 114 6.41 -2.30 11.29
CA TRP A 114 5.80 -2.24 9.95
C TRP A 114 4.32 -2.68 9.95
N LEU A 115 4.00 -3.79 10.61
CA LEU A 115 2.62 -4.29 10.71
C LEU A 115 1.69 -3.29 11.41
N ARG A 116 2.15 -2.70 12.51
CA ARG A 116 1.39 -1.66 13.22
C ARG A 116 1.11 -0.46 12.32
N ASN A 117 2.13 0.03 11.61
CA ASN A 117 1.98 1.16 10.69
C ASN A 117 1.01 0.82 9.55
N LEU A 118 1.09 -0.40 9.03
CA LEU A 118 0.19 -0.87 7.98
C LEU A 118 -1.27 -0.94 8.46
N ALA A 119 -1.51 -1.41 9.69
CA ALA A 119 -2.82 -1.45 10.30
C ALA A 119 -3.41 -0.03 10.47
N LEU A 120 -2.63 0.90 11.02
CA LEU A 120 -3.03 2.31 11.19
C LEU A 120 -3.33 2.98 9.84
N LEU A 121 -2.47 2.79 8.85
CA LEU A 121 -2.70 3.29 7.50
C LEU A 121 -3.99 2.75 6.88
N LEU A 122 -4.35 1.49 7.16
CA LEU A 122 -5.58 0.87 6.68
C LEU A 122 -6.82 1.36 7.44
N GLU A 123 -6.68 1.67 8.74
CA GLU A 123 -7.71 2.24 9.61
C GLU A 123 -8.11 3.66 9.20
N ASP A 124 -7.13 4.54 8.99
CA ASP A 124 -7.34 5.99 8.87
C ASP A 124 -7.97 6.43 7.55
N GLU A 125 -8.78 7.49 7.58
CA GLU A 125 -9.20 8.13 6.34
C GLU A 125 -8.03 8.82 5.63
N HIS A 126 -8.08 8.91 4.30
CA HIS A 126 -6.94 9.42 3.49
C HIS A 126 -6.42 10.79 3.95
N TRP A 127 -7.29 11.67 4.46
CA TRP A 127 -6.92 13.02 4.92
C TRP A 127 -6.36 13.07 6.35
N GLU A 128 -6.49 11.98 7.12
CA GLU A 128 -6.07 11.90 8.53
C GLU A 128 -4.62 11.42 8.64
N VAL A 129 -4.21 10.54 7.73
CA VAL A 129 -2.88 9.88 7.73
C VAL A 129 -1.71 10.85 7.87
N ALA A 130 -1.73 12.00 7.19
CA ALA A 130 -0.64 12.98 7.24
C ALA A 130 -0.44 13.62 8.63
N ASN A 131 -1.45 13.54 9.49
CA ASN A 131 -1.45 14.12 10.83
C ASN A 131 -1.53 13.06 11.94
N ASP A 132 -1.59 11.77 11.62
CA ASP A 132 -1.66 10.73 12.65
C ASP A 132 -0.30 10.51 13.33
N GLU A 133 -0.19 11.00 14.56
CA GLU A 133 1.00 10.86 15.41
C GLU A 133 1.22 9.42 15.91
N ARG A 134 0.23 8.53 15.73
CA ARG A 134 0.41 7.09 15.99
C ARG A 134 1.32 6.46 14.95
N LEU A 135 1.44 7.02 13.75
CA LEU A 135 2.32 6.51 12.70
C LEU A 135 3.79 6.82 12.99
N LEU A 136 4.67 5.94 12.52
CA LEU A 136 6.09 6.22 12.42
C LEU A 136 6.29 7.44 11.51
N TRP A 137 7.11 8.39 11.95
CA TRP A 137 7.32 9.65 11.24
C TRP A 137 7.70 9.45 9.76
N THR A 138 8.59 8.50 9.45
CA THR A 138 8.98 8.19 8.06
C THR A 138 7.80 7.67 7.24
N THR A 139 6.94 6.82 7.82
CA THR A 139 5.73 6.33 7.14
C THR A 139 4.75 7.47 6.82
N ARG A 140 4.60 8.42 7.75
CA ARG A 140 3.76 9.60 7.54
C ARG A 140 4.31 10.51 6.42
N MET A 141 5.62 10.74 6.41
CA MET A 141 6.30 11.51 5.37
C MET A 141 6.22 10.84 4.00
N ASP A 142 6.43 9.52 3.93
CA ASP A 142 6.29 8.76 2.69
C ASP A 142 4.85 8.84 2.16
N TYR A 143 3.85 8.75 3.04
CA TYR A 143 2.46 8.89 2.63
C TYR A 143 2.14 10.29 2.10
N GLU A 144 2.60 11.32 2.80
CA GLU A 144 2.43 12.71 2.35
C GLU A 144 3.10 12.91 0.98
N LEU A 145 4.35 12.48 0.82
CA LEU A 145 5.07 12.61 -0.44
C LEU A 145 4.39 11.81 -1.57
N CYS A 146 4.12 10.53 -1.37
CA CYS A 146 3.68 9.66 -2.46
C CYS A 146 2.17 9.76 -2.76
N ALA A 147 1.33 9.76 -1.72
CA ALA A 147 -0.12 9.74 -1.86
C ALA A 147 -0.72 11.15 -1.94
N TYR A 148 -0.22 12.09 -1.14
CA TYR A 148 -0.75 13.45 -1.08
C TYR A 148 -0.17 14.34 -2.20
N THR A 149 1.15 14.27 -2.47
CA THR A 149 1.76 15.02 -3.59
C THR A 149 1.65 14.35 -4.97
N LYS A 150 0.87 13.25 -5.07
CA LYS A 150 0.45 12.59 -6.33
C LYS A 150 1.60 11.98 -7.15
N GLN A 151 2.62 11.44 -6.48
CA GLN A 151 3.77 10.85 -7.18
C GLN A 151 3.54 9.40 -7.64
N LEU A 152 2.44 8.77 -7.20
CA LEU A 152 2.06 7.43 -7.63
C LEU A 152 1.04 7.49 -8.78
N GLY A 153 1.38 6.85 -9.90
CA GLY A 153 0.54 6.75 -11.09
C GLY A 153 0.40 5.32 -11.59
N LEU A 154 -0.64 5.09 -12.39
CA LEU A 154 -0.82 3.84 -13.12
C LEU A 154 -0.16 3.95 -14.50
N TYR A 155 0.64 2.95 -14.85
CA TYR A 155 1.30 2.87 -16.16
C TYR A 155 0.93 1.56 -16.85
N ARG A 156 0.53 1.65 -18.12
CA ARG A 156 0.36 0.48 -19.00
C ARG A 156 1.64 0.28 -19.79
N ALA A 157 2.29 -0.86 -19.59
CA ALA A 157 3.43 -1.24 -20.41
C ALA A 157 3.01 -1.37 -21.88
N PRO A 158 3.83 -0.91 -22.85
CA PRO A 158 3.56 -1.10 -24.26
C PRO A 158 3.46 -2.60 -24.57
N PRO A 159 2.65 -2.99 -25.57
CA PRO A 159 2.59 -4.39 -25.98
C PRO A 159 3.99 -4.87 -26.38
N PRO A 160 4.35 -6.13 -26.04
CA PRO A 160 5.65 -6.67 -26.42
C PRO A 160 5.82 -6.59 -27.94
N LEU A 161 7.02 -6.20 -28.38
CA LEU A 161 7.36 -6.11 -29.80
C LEU A 161 7.09 -7.48 -30.45
N ARG A 162 6.26 -7.49 -31.50
CA ARG A 162 6.10 -8.69 -32.32
C ARG A 162 7.43 -8.96 -33.00
N VAL A 163 8.10 -10.03 -32.62
CA VAL A 163 9.25 -10.54 -33.37
C VAL A 163 8.71 -11.04 -34.70
N CYS A 164 8.96 -10.31 -35.79
CA CYS A 164 8.66 -10.79 -37.13
C CYS A 164 9.50 -12.05 -37.37
N SER A 165 8.83 -13.18 -37.51
CA SER A 165 9.45 -14.41 -38.02
C SER A 165 9.67 -14.20 -39.52
N HIS A 166 10.93 -14.14 -39.95
CA HIS A 166 11.31 -14.23 -41.36
C HIS A 166 11.53 -15.67 -41.76
#